data_AF-A0A7J2ZED8-F1
#
_entry.id   AF-A0A7J2ZED8-F1
#
_cell.length_a   1.000
_cell.length_b   1.000
_cell.length_c   1.000
_cell.angle_alpha   90.00
_cell.angle_beta   90.00
_cell.angle_gamma   90.00
#
_symmetry.space_group_name_H-M   'P 1'
#
loop_
_entity.id
_entity.type
_entity.pdbx_description
1 polymer ?
#
loop_
_entity_poly.entity_id
_entity_poly.type
_entity_poly.pdbx_seq_one_letter_code
_entity_poly.pdbx_strand_id
1 'polypeptide(L)'
;MQKESIRKLMKRKLRKLIRNTDFLLFLKRPTNAAEAYEISELRMDKLKLQLRLNSLMLEEADGEERKKLEEERKRLQASLADELRNGIEILDTVIPTLKQAGLEERMQELLILRNLRENELLELSS
;
A
#
# COMPACT_ATOMS: atom_id res chain seq x y z
N MET A 1 -29.53 -3.77 11.27
CA MET A 1 -28.98 -4.58 12.40
C MET A 1 -27.92 -5.62 11.99
N GLN A 2 -28.19 -6.64 11.16
CA GLN A 2 -27.13 -7.64 10.83
C GLN A 2 -25.91 -7.04 10.10
N LYS A 3 -26.12 -6.13 9.14
CA LYS A 3 -25.04 -5.47 8.38
C LYS A 3 -24.09 -4.63 9.26
N GLU A 4 -24.61 -4.04 10.34
CA GLU A 4 -23.85 -3.20 11.27
C GLU A 4 -22.87 -4.02 12.13
N SER A 5 -23.25 -5.26 12.47
CA SER A 5 -22.39 -6.22 13.15
C SER A 5 -21.18 -6.65 12.30
N ILE A 6 -21.40 -6.86 10.99
CA ILE A 6 -20.35 -7.25 10.05
C ILE A 6 -19.38 -6.09 9.83
N ARG A 7 -19.88 -4.87 9.63
CA ARG A 7 -19.03 -3.69 9.42
C ARG A 7 -18.15 -3.40 10.64
N LYS A 8 -18.70 -3.53 11.86
CA LYS A 8 -17.93 -3.43 13.11
C LYS A 8 -16.82 -4.49 13.19
N LEU A 9 -17.12 -5.72 12.81
CA LEU A 9 -16.13 -6.80 12.74
C LEU A 9 -15.03 -6.49 11.72
N MET A 10 -15.38 -6.03 10.53
CA MET A 10 -14.42 -5.67 9.46
C MET A 10 -13.49 -4.54 9.91
N LYS A 11 -14.02 -3.46 10.50
CA LYS A 11 -13.21 -2.37 11.07
C LYS A 11 -12.21 -2.89 12.12
N ARG A 12 -12.65 -3.80 13.00
CA ARG A 12 -11.76 -4.41 14.00
C ARG A 12 -10.67 -5.27 13.35
N LYS A 13 -11.00 -6.07 12.33
CA LYS A 13 -10.04 -6.90 11.59
C LYS A 13 -9.00 -6.04 10.86
N LEU A 14 -9.44 -5.00 10.14
CA LEU A 14 -8.55 -4.07 9.44
C LEU A 14 -7.59 -3.37 10.41
N ARG A 15 -8.08 -2.83 11.53
CA ARG A 15 -7.23 -2.24 12.58
C ARG A 15 -6.21 -3.23 13.15
N LYS A 16 -6.54 -4.52 13.24
CA LYS A 16 -5.59 -5.55 13.68
C LYS A 16 -4.51 -5.79 12.62
N LEU A 17 -4.89 -5.89 11.34
CA LEU A 17 -3.94 -6.06 10.24
C LEU A 17 -2.99 -4.86 10.15
N ILE A 18 -3.50 -3.63 10.17
CA ILE A 18 -2.68 -2.40 10.13
C ILE A 18 -1.64 -2.42 11.27
N ARG A 19 -2.05 -2.69 12.51
CA ARG A 19 -1.13 -2.74 13.65
C ARG A 19 -0.08 -3.86 13.54
N ASN A 20 -0.46 -5.01 12.98
CA ASN A 20 0.50 -6.09 12.74
C ASN A 20 1.52 -5.67 11.66
N THR A 21 1.08 -5.01 10.60
CA THR A 21 1.97 -4.48 9.57
C THR A 21 2.88 -3.39 10.13
N ASP A 22 2.38 -2.51 11.01
CA ASP A 22 3.20 -1.52 11.72
C ASP A 22 4.33 -2.18 12.53
N PHE A 23 4.00 -3.25 13.24
CA PHE A 23 4.98 -4.02 14.00
C PHE A 23 6.03 -4.66 13.09
N LEU A 24 5.63 -5.26 11.97
CA LEU A 24 6.57 -5.83 10.99
C LEU A 24 7.48 -4.75 10.39
N LEU A 25 6.92 -3.59 10.02
CA LEU A 25 7.69 -2.47 9.50
C LEU A 25 8.69 -1.94 10.53
N PHE A 26 8.32 -1.89 11.80
CA PHE A 26 9.23 -1.48 12.88
C PHE A 26 10.44 -2.42 13.03
N LEU A 27 10.24 -3.73 12.82
CA LEU A 27 11.32 -4.73 12.94
C LEU A 27 12.28 -4.73 11.74
N LYS A 28 11.86 -4.17 10.59
CA LYS A 28 12.62 -4.22 9.34
C LYS A 28 13.57 -3.02 9.24
N ARG A 29 14.85 -3.30 9.01
CA ARG A 29 15.87 -2.30 8.66
C ARG A 29 16.47 -2.73 7.32
N PRO A 30 16.12 -2.07 6.20
CA PRO A 30 16.59 -2.52 4.89
C PRO A 30 18.09 -2.28 4.78
N THR A 31 18.82 -3.28 4.32
CA THR A 31 20.27 -3.25 4.12
C THR A 31 20.65 -3.28 2.64
N ASN A 32 19.69 -3.60 1.76
CA ASN A 32 19.88 -3.72 0.31
C ASN A 32 18.59 -3.38 -0.44
N ALA A 33 18.68 -3.30 -1.78
CA ALA A 33 17.57 -2.91 -2.64
C ALA A 33 16.40 -3.93 -2.62
N ALA A 34 16.68 -5.23 -2.49
CA ALA A 34 15.64 -6.25 -2.40
C ALA A 34 14.83 -6.12 -1.10
N GLU A 35 15.50 -5.89 0.03
CA GLU A 35 14.83 -5.62 1.31
C GLU A 35 14.09 -4.29 1.30
N ALA A 36 14.64 -3.25 0.64
CA ALA A 36 13.95 -1.99 0.46
C ALA A 36 12.65 -2.15 -0.34
N TYR A 37 12.66 -2.99 -1.37
CA TYR A 37 11.47 -3.36 -2.14
C TYR A 37 10.43 -4.06 -1.26
N GLU A 38 10.81 -5.08 -0.51
CA GLU A 38 9.89 -5.78 0.40
C GLU A 38 9.24 -4.84 1.43
N ILE A 39 10.01 -3.86 1.94
CA ILE A 39 9.48 -2.87 2.87
C ILE A 39 8.49 -1.93 2.17
N SER A 40 8.80 -1.50 0.94
CA SER A 40 7.89 -0.68 0.13
C SER A 40 6.56 -1.40 -0.09
N GLU A 41 6.60 -2.70 -0.44
CA GLU A 41 5.41 -3.54 -0.59
C GLU A 41 4.56 -3.60 0.70
N LEU A 42 5.20 -3.81 1.86
CA LEU A 42 4.50 -3.80 3.14
C LEU A 42 3.88 -2.43 3.48
N ARG A 43 4.54 -1.32 3.13
CA ARG A 43 4.00 0.03 3.32
C ARG A 43 2.79 0.27 2.42
N MET A 44 2.84 -0.15 1.16
CA MET A 44 1.69 -0.06 0.24
C MET A 44 0.50 -0.85 0.75
N ASP A 45 0.71 -2.09 1.19
CA ASP A 45 -0.35 -2.92 1.77
C ASP A 45 -0.99 -2.26 2.98
N LYS A 46 -0.18 -1.67 3.87
CA LYS A 46 -0.68 -0.90 5.01
C LYS A 46 -1.55 0.28 4.54
N LEU A 47 -1.08 1.07 3.58
CA LEU A 47 -1.82 2.22 3.07
C LEU A 47 -3.15 1.80 2.44
N LYS A 48 -3.17 0.70 1.68
CA LYS A 48 -4.41 0.11 1.13
C LYS A 48 -5.37 -0.34 2.22
N LEU A 49 -4.87 -0.95 3.30
CA LEU A 49 -5.69 -1.31 4.46
C LEU A 49 -6.25 -0.08 5.19
N GLN A 50 -5.44 0.98 5.32
CA GLN A 50 -5.87 2.25 5.91
C GLN A 50 -6.94 2.94 5.07
N LEU A 51 -6.79 2.97 3.73
CA LEU A 51 -7.79 3.50 2.81
C LEU A 51 -9.10 2.72 2.91
N ARG A 52 -9.05 1.38 2.95
CA ARG A 52 -10.24 0.55 3.15
C ARG A 52 -10.93 0.84 4.48
N LEU A 53 -10.17 1.00 5.56
CA LEU A 53 -10.71 1.34 6.87
C LEU A 53 -11.34 2.74 6.86
N ASN A 54 -10.67 3.72 6.27
CA ASN A 54 -11.14 5.09 6.14
C ASN A 54 -12.47 5.13 5.36
N SER A 55 -12.58 4.43 4.23
CA SER A 55 -13.83 4.31 3.47
C SER A 55 -14.98 3.73 4.29
N LEU A 56 -14.73 2.68 5.08
CA LEU A 56 -15.74 2.11 5.96
C LEU A 56 -16.18 3.05 7.09
N MET A 57 -15.28 3.94 7.53
CA MET A 57 -15.62 4.96 8.53
C MET A 57 -16.41 6.10 7.89
N LEU A 58 -16.06 6.51 6.66
CA LEU A 58 -16.79 7.54 5.90
C LEU A 58 -18.26 7.18 5.66
N GLU A 59 -18.57 5.90 5.44
CA GLU A 59 -19.95 5.42 5.27
C GLU A 59 -20.85 5.68 6.50
N GLU A 60 -20.27 5.90 7.67
CA GLU A 60 -21.00 6.10 8.93
C GLU A 60 -20.84 7.51 9.51
N ALA A 61 -19.90 8.30 9.01
CA ALA A 61 -19.56 9.60 9.55
C ALA A 61 -20.49 10.71 9.04
N ASP A 62 -20.78 11.67 9.91
CA ASP A 62 -21.55 12.87 9.59
C ASP A 62 -20.77 14.15 9.91
N GLY A 63 -21.31 15.29 9.44
CA GLY A 63 -20.81 16.64 9.74
C GLY A 63 -19.29 16.81 9.63
N GLU A 64 -18.67 17.12 10.77
CA GLU A 64 -17.23 17.40 10.88
C GLU A 64 -16.36 16.14 10.82
N GLU A 65 -16.83 15.00 11.36
CA GLU A 65 -16.09 13.73 11.30
C GLU A 65 -15.90 13.29 9.85
N ARG A 66 -16.95 13.44 9.04
CA ARG A 66 -16.88 13.14 7.61
C ARG A 66 -15.82 13.97 6.89
N LYS A 67 -15.76 15.29 7.14
CA LYS A 67 -14.74 16.18 6.54
C LYS A 67 -13.32 15.73 6.91
N LYS A 68 -13.08 15.43 8.19
CA LYS A 68 -11.77 14.94 8.67
C LYS A 68 -11.37 13.63 7.99
N LEU A 69 -12.32 12.71 7.82
CA LEU A 69 -12.06 11.43 7.16
C LEU A 69 -11.82 11.60 5.65
N GLU A 70 -12.50 12.53 4.97
CA GLU A 70 -12.26 12.85 3.56
C GLU A 70 -10.88 13.48 3.34
N GLU A 71 -10.45 14.38 4.23
CA GLU A 71 -9.08 14.91 4.23
C GLU A 71 -8.04 13.82 4.46
N GLU A 72 -8.28 12.94 5.44
CA GLU A 72 -7.42 11.80 5.70
C GLU A 72 -7.35 10.85 4.50
N ARG A 73 -8.47 10.63 3.80
CA ARG A 73 -8.49 9.83 2.57
C ARG A 73 -7.57 10.41 1.51
N LYS A 74 -7.63 11.74 1.29
CA LYS A 74 -6.75 12.43 0.33
C LYS A 74 -5.28 12.28 0.72
N ARG A 75 -4.96 12.44 2.01
CA ARG A 75 -3.59 12.23 2.52
C ARG A 75 -3.11 10.81 2.28
N LEU A 76 -3.93 9.81 2.60
CA LEU A 76 -3.59 8.40 2.39
C LEU A 76 -3.42 8.05 0.91
N GLN A 77 -4.24 8.62 0.02
CA GLN A 77 -4.08 8.44 -1.44
C GLN A 77 -2.77 9.06 -1.94
N ALA A 78 -2.41 10.25 -1.47
CA ALA A 78 -1.14 10.88 -1.81
C ALA A 78 0.05 10.02 -1.32
N SER A 79 0.01 9.56 -0.06
CA SER A 79 1.04 8.66 0.47
C SER A 79 1.14 7.34 -0.29
N LEU A 80 0.01 6.78 -0.75
CA LEU A 80 0.02 5.58 -1.59
C LEU A 80 0.67 5.87 -2.96
N ALA A 81 0.35 7.00 -3.58
CA ALA A 81 0.99 7.41 -4.83
C ALA A 81 2.50 7.58 -4.68
N ASP A 82 2.96 8.19 -3.58
CA ASP A 82 4.40 8.35 -3.30
C ASP A 82 5.09 7.00 -3.09
N GLU A 83 4.46 6.07 -2.36
CA GLU A 83 5.04 4.75 -2.15
C GLU A 83 5.02 3.89 -3.43
N LEU A 84 4.01 4.04 -4.29
CA LEU A 84 3.98 3.41 -5.62
C LEU A 84 5.15 3.90 -6.48
N ARG A 85 5.42 5.22 -6.50
CA ARG A 85 6.57 5.78 -7.20
C ARG A 85 7.89 5.24 -6.64
N ASN A 86 8.04 5.24 -5.32
CA ASN A 86 9.22 4.68 -4.65
C ASN A 86 9.43 3.19 -5.00
N GLY A 87 8.36 2.39 -5.02
CA GLY A 87 8.42 0.99 -5.42
C GLY A 87 8.86 0.80 -6.88
N ILE A 88 8.36 1.64 -7.79
CA ILE A 88 8.79 1.64 -9.21
C ILE A 88 10.26 2.02 -9.32
N GLU A 89 10.71 3.06 -8.63
CA GLU A 89 12.12 3.48 -8.63
C GLU A 89 13.05 2.36 -8.13
N ILE A 90 12.67 1.65 -7.05
CA ILE A 90 13.43 0.50 -6.57
C ILE A 90 13.49 -0.60 -7.64
N LEU A 91 12.37 -0.94 -8.29
CA LEU A 91 12.35 -1.93 -9.35
C LEU A 91 13.23 -1.52 -10.54
N ASP A 92 13.24 -0.24 -10.91
CA ASP A 92 14.10 0.31 -11.97
C ASP A 92 15.60 0.17 -11.64
N THR A 93 15.99 0.14 -10.35
CA THR A 93 17.37 -0.17 -9.95
C THR A 93 17.70 -1.66 -9.97
N VAL A 94 16.74 -2.53 -9.63
CA VAL A 94 16.96 -3.98 -9.45
C VAL A 94 16.91 -4.74 -10.78
N ILE A 95 15.98 -4.38 -11.66
CA ILE A 95 15.76 -5.06 -12.95
C ILE A 95 17.04 -5.12 -13.82
N PRO A 96 17.81 -4.04 -13.99
CA PRO A 96 19.07 -4.08 -14.73
C PRO A 96 20.11 -5.04 -14.12
N THR A 97 20.19 -5.13 -12.79
CA THR A 97 21.11 -6.04 -12.11
C THR A 97 20.74 -7.50 -12.34
N LEU A 98 19.44 -7.83 -12.33
CA LEU A 98 18.98 -9.19 -12.65
C LEU A 98 19.29 -9.59 -14.09
N LYS A 99 19.15 -8.64 -15.03
CA LYS A 99 19.52 -8.85 -16.43
C LYS A 99 21.01 -9.17 -16.59
N GLN A 100 21.87 -8.43 -15.90
CA GLN A 100 23.33 -8.68 -15.92
C GLN A 100 23.70 -10.03 -15.30
N ALA A 101 22.94 -10.49 -14.30
CA ALA A 101 23.12 -11.79 -13.68
C ALA A 101 22.53 -12.98 -14.48
N GLY A 102 21.86 -12.73 -15.61
CA GLY A 102 21.22 -13.76 -16.43
C GLY A 102 19.94 -14.36 -15.82
N LEU A 103 19.31 -13.66 -14.86
CA LEU A 103 18.11 -14.13 -14.16
C LEU A 103 16.83 -13.67 -14.86
N GLU A 104 16.64 -14.10 -16.10
CA GLU A 104 15.59 -13.62 -17.01
C GLU A 104 14.16 -13.86 -16.49
N GLU A 105 13.87 -15.04 -15.92
CA GLU A 105 12.52 -15.34 -15.39
C GLU A 105 12.13 -14.37 -14.27
N ARG A 106 13.06 -14.13 -13.32
CA ARG A 106 12.83 -13.21 -12.22
C ARG A 106 12.71 -11.76 -12.70
N MET A 107 13.49 -11.38 -13.71
CA MET A 107 13.39 -10.06 -14.34
C MET A 107 12.00 -9.83 -14.94
N GLN A 108 11.44 -10.83 -15.65
CA GLN A 108 10.10 -10.73 -16.24
C GLN A 108 9.00 -10.60 -15.17
N GLU A 109 9.09 -11.36 -14.08
CA GLU A 109 8.17 -11.20 -12.94
C GLU A 109 8.20 -9.77 -12.37
N LEU A 110 9.40 -9.20 -12.19
CA LEU A 110 9.54 -7.84 -11.67
C LEU A 110 9.05 -6.77 -12.66
N LEU A 111 9.21 -6.99 -13.97
CA LEU A 111 8.64 -6.11 -14.99
C LEU A 111 7.11 -6.11 -14.97
N ILE A 112 6.49 -7.28 -14.77
CA ILE A 112 5.02 -7.36 -14.58
C ILE A 112 4.60 -6.56 -13.35
N LEU A 113 5.28 -6.74 -12.22
CA LEU A 113 4.97 -6.01 -10.99
C LEU A 113 5.13 -4.49 -11.17
N ARG A 114 6.21 -4.04 -11.82
CA ARG A 114 6.43 -2.64 -12.16
C ARG A 114 5.24 -2.06 -12.95
N ASN A 115 4.78 -2.75 -13.99
CA ASN A 115 3.65 -2.31 -14.81
C ASN A 115 2.34 -2.25 -14.01
N LEU A 116 2.10 -3.21 -13.10
CA LEU A 116 0.94 -3.16 -12.20
C LEU A 116 0.97 -1.91 -11.32
N ARG A 117 2.15 -1.51 -10.83
CA ARG A 117 2.33 -0.32 -10.00
C ARG A 117 2.11 0.98 -10.78
N GLU A 118 2.60 1.06 -12.02
CA GLU A 118 2.32 2.18 -12.92
C GLU A 118 0.84 2.32 -13.21
N ASN A 119 0.13 1.22 -13.48
CA ASN A 119 -1.31 1.23 -13.68
C ASN A 119 -2.05 1.70 -12.43
N GLU A 120 -1.68 1.19 -11.25
CA GLU A 120 -2.30 1.64 -9.99
C GLU A 120 -2.07 3.14 -9.73
N LEU A 121 -0.89 3.67 -10.08
CA LEU A 121 -0.59 5.09 -9.96
C LEU A 121 -1.43 5.95 -10.92
N LEU A 122 -1.66 5.48 -12.15
CA LEU A 122 -2.54 6.12 -13.11
C LEU A 122 -3.99 6.15 -12.60
N GLU A 123 -4.48 5.03 -12.04
CA GLU A 123 -5.83 4.92 -11.46
C GLU A 123 -6.05 5.85 -10.26
N LEU A 124 -5.01 6.09 -9.44
CA LEU A 124 -5.12 7.05 -8.32
C LEU A 124 -5.19 8.51 -8.77
N SER A 125 -4.72 8.80 -9.99
CA SER A 125 -4.65 10.15 -10.55
C SER A 125 -5.90 10.53 -11.36
N SER A 126 -6.71 9.54 -11.75
CA SER A 126 -8.00 9.68 -12.45
C SER A 126 -9.19 9.77 -11.50
#